data_AF-A0A0W0WX89-F1
#
_entry.id   AF-A0A0W0WX89-F1
#
_cell.length_a   1.000
_cell.length_b   1.000
_cell.length_c   1.000
_cell.angle_alpha   90.00
_cell.angle_beta   90.00
_cell.angle_gamma   90.00
#
_symmetry.space_group_name_H-M   'P 1'
#
loop_
_entity.id
_entity.type
_entity.pdbx_description
1 polymer ?
#
loop_
_entity_poly.entity_id
_entity_poly.type
_entity_poly.pdbx_seq_one_letter_code
_entity_poly.pdbx_strand_id
1 'polypeptide(L)'
;MNPVSLKRSLSKLHVTFYGLGTILGAGIYVLVGKVAAKAGLYTPLAFLLASFIALFTAISYAELSSRFPKSAGEAFYVYKAFHKPWLSGLIGWLVVFTGLVSAAAITRGFVGYVQLFIDVPAWVAIIGLIFLMGGIAIWGIKESVTMVMLITWIEVGGLLIIIFLAHDSILRLPSLWHEAPAMGNFEWTGIFSGAFLAFYAYIGFEDMVNVAEEIKNPEKNLPPAIFWALGIATLLYILVALAMILALPMETLTQSEAPLATFIAAKGFSPSLIGLVSLVAIVNGALAQVIMASRVMYGMAKQHNAPRFLATVHPHTQTPVMATLLVMMIILILALWFKIEALAKLTSTVILCVFMMIHLALIRIKYQKEKNEDAVTYSIFFPITGLVLSILFLLGQFLQL
;
A
#
# COMPACT_ATOMS: atom_id res chain seq x y z
N MET A 1 7.26 -9.15 38.20
CA MET A 1 7.44 -9.92 36.94
C MET A 1 7.81 -8.93 35.86
N ASN A 2 8.99 -9.06 35.22
CA ASN A 2 9.30 -8.24 34.07
C ASN A 2 8.26 -8.52 32.97
N PRO A 3 7.64 -7.50 32.37
CA PRO A 3 6.67 -7.73 31.30
C PRO A 3 7.37 -8.47 30.17
N VAL A 4 6.78 -9.58 29.70
CA VAL A 4 7.27 -10.32 28.54
C VAL A 4 7.23 -9.36 27.34
N SER A 5 8.41 -8.96 26.85
CA SER A 5 8.55 -8.07 25.70
C SER A 5 8.73 -8.86 24.40
N LEU A 6 8.34 -8.27 23.27
CA LEU A 6 8.54 -8.86 21.96
C LEU A 6 10.03 -9.06 21.67
N LYS A 7 10.38 -10.18 21.03
CA LYS A 7 11.77 -10.52 20.70
C LYS A 7 12.24 -9.68 19.52
N ARG A 8 13.23 -8.81 19.74
CA ARG A 8 13.91 -8.03 18.69
C ARG A 8 14.77 -8.93 17.79
N SER A 9 14.15 -9.56 16.79
CA SER A 9 14.79 -10.54 15.90
C SER A 9 15.08 -9.97 14.51
N LEU A 10 14.32 -8.97 14.07
CA LEU A 10 14.33 -8.47 12.70
C LEU A 10 15.51 -7.52 12.46
N SER A 11 16.18 -7.71 11.33
CA SER A 11 17.29 -6.84 10.89
C SER A 11 16.78 -5.80 9.91
N LYS A 12 17.61 -4.79 9.60
CA LYS A 12 17.32 -3.80 8.56
C LYS A 12 16.89 -4.43 7.24
N LEU A 13 17.63 -5.45 6.78
CA LEU A 13 17.31 -6.18 5.54
C LEU A 13 15.92 -6.79 5.62
N HIS A 14 15.60 -7.42 6.76
CA HIS A 14 14.31 -8.08 6.90
C HIS A 14 13.15 -7.10 6.81
N VAL A 15 13.31 -5.95 7.46
CA VAL A 15 12.30 -4.88 7.47
C VAL A 15 12.18 -4.22 6.10
N THR A 16 13.28 -4.05 5.36
CA THR A 16 13.25 -3.52 3.98
C THR A 16 12.44 -4.43 3.05
N PHE A 17 12.65 -5.75 3.08
CA PHE A 17 11.87 -6.67 2.24
C PHE A 17 10.43 -6.81 2.70
N TYR A 18 10.18 -6.73 4.02
CA TYR A 18 8.82 -6.65 4.55
C TYR A 18 8.10 -5.42 4.00
N GLY A 19 8.71 -4.24 4.14
CA GLY A 19 8.17 -2.98 3.62
C GLY A 19 8.01 -2.97 2.10
N LEU A 20 8.95 -3.57 1.37
CA LEU A 20 8.84 -3.72 -0.07
C LEU A 20 7.62 -4.59 -0.42
N GLY A 21 7.39 -5.70 0.27
CA GLY A 21 6.22 -6.56 0.03
C GLY A 21 4.89 -5.89 0.35
N THR A 22 4.84 -5.09 1.43
CA THR A 22 3.63 -4.34 1.77
C THR A 22 3.32 -3.24 0.74
N ILE A 23 4.34 -2.63 0.13
CA ILE A 23 4.17 -1.68 -0.99
C ILE A 23 3.77 -2.41 -2.27
N LEU A 24 4.49 -3.47 -2.67
CA LEU A 24 4.31 -4.16 -3.96
C LEU A 24 2.88 -4.66 -4.15
N GLY A 25 2.31 -5.31 -3.12
CA GLY A 25 0.90 -5.66 -2.99
C GLY A 25 0.17 -5.96 -4.31
N ALA A 26 -1.06 -5.45 -4.46
CA ALA A 26 -1.79 -5.56 -5.72
C ALA A 26 -1.68 -4.32 -6.62
N GLY A 27 -1.04 -3.26 -6.13
CA GLY A 27 -1.05 -1.94 -6.75
C GLY A 27 -0.56 -1.97 -8.19
N ILE A 28 0.72 -2.29 -8.41
CA ILE A 28 1.30 -2.35 -9.76
C ILE A 28 0.71 -3.46 -10.62
N TYR A 29 0.35 -4.59 -9.99
CA TYR A 29 -0.17 -5.77 -10.68
C TYR A 29 -1.48 -5.49 -11.39
N VAL A 30 -2.35 -4.67 -10.80
CA VAL A 30 -3.71 -4.48 -11.31
C VAL A 30 -3.93 -3.07 -11.85
N LEU A 31 -3.34 -2.05 -11.23
CA LEU A 31 -3.66 -0.66 -11.57
C LEU A 31 -2.84 -0.07 -12.70
N VAL A 32 -1.73 -0.69 -13.12
CA VAL A 32 -0.87 -0.10 -14.17
C VAL A 32 -1.65 0.24 -15.45
N GLY A 33 -2.59 -0.62 -15.87
CA GLY A 33 -3.46 -0.37 -17.02
C GLY A 33 -4.46 0.76 -16.79
N LYS A 34 -5.00 0.88 -15.57
CA LYS A 34 -5.94 1.95 -15.20
C LYS A 34 -5.23 3.31 -15.03
N VAL A 35 -3.98 3.31 -14.57
CA VAL A 35 -3.12 4.50 -14.56
C VAL A 35 -2.80 4.92 -16.00
N ALA A 36 -2.50 3.96 -16.89
CA ALA A 36 -2.29 4.22 -18.31
C ALA A 36 -3.51 4.79 -19.01
N ALA A 37 -4.73 4.42 -18.58
CA ALA A 37 -5.97 5.02 -19.08
C ALA A 37 -6.10 6.52 -18.75
N LYS A 38 -5.33 7.04 -17.79
CA LYS A 38 -5.31 8.46 -17.40
C LYS A 38 -4.08 9.20 -17.93
N ALA A 39 -2.91 8.62 -17.74
CA ALA A 39 -1.64 9.26 -18.05
C ALA A 39 -1.09 8.92 -19.45
N GLY A 40 -1.66 7.92 -20.14
CA GLY A 40 -1.20 7.48 -21.45
C GLY A 40 0.28 7.08 -21.44
N LEU A 41 1.05 7.61 -22.41
CA LEU A 41 2.49 7.38 -22.50
C LEU A 41 3.28 7.96 -21.30
N TYR A 42 2.67 8.87 -20.53
CA TYR A 42 3.28 9.45 -19.33
C TYR A 42 3.01 8.66 -18.04
N THR A 43 2.51 7.42 -18.14
CA THR A 43 2.33 6.53 -16.98
C THR A 43 3.56 6.42 -16.07
N PRO A 44 4.81 6.29 -16.58
CA PRO A 44 5.99 6.28 -15.73
C PRO A 44 6.18 7.58 -14.93
N LEU A 45 5.84 8.73 -15.53
CA LEU A 45 5.89 10.03 -14.86
C LEU A 45 4.81 10.16 -13.78
N ALA A 46 3.63 9.57 -13.99
CA ALA A 46 2.58 9.49 -12.97
C ALA A 46 3.02 8.69 -11.74
N PHE A 47 3.68 7.53 -11.93
CA PHE A 47 4.29 6.78 -10.83
C PHE A 47 5.41 7.55 -10.14
N LEU A 48 6.26 8.26 -10.89
CA LEU A 48 7.32 9.09 -10.32
C LEU A 48 6.75 10.24 -9.47
N LEU A 49 5.70 10.92 -9.96
CA LEU A 49 5.02 11.98 -9.21
C LEU A 49 4.38 11.44 -7.92
N ALA A 50 3.71 10.29 -7.99
CA ALA A 50 3.13 9.63 -6.83
C ALA A 50 4.20 9.26 -5.79
N SER A 51 5.33 8.67 -6.22
CA SER A 51 6.48 8.38 -5.35
C SER A 51 7.08 9.63 -4.74
N PHE A 52 7.15 10.73 -5.49
CA PHE A 52 7.71 11.98 -5.00
C PHE A 52 6.88 12.54 -3.84
N ILE A 53 5.55 12.47 -3.94
CA ILE A 53 4.64 12.86 -2.85
C ILE A 53 4.81 11.91 -1.65
N ALA A 54 4.83 10.59 -1.89
CA ALA A 54 5.04 9.59 -0.86
C ALA A 54 6.37 9.75 -0.11
N LEU A 55 7.42 10.25 -0.77
CA LEU A 55 8.74 10.47 -0.17
C LEU A 55 8.70 11.46 1.01
N PHE A 56 7.91 12.53 0.93
CA PHE A 56 7.80 13.48 2.04
C PHE A 56 7.10 12.87 3.26
N THR A 57 6.12 12.01 3.00
CA THR A 57 5.48 11.20 4.04
C THR A 57 6.46 10.22 4.63
N ALA A 58 7.20 9.48 3.80
CA ALA A 58 8.25 8.54 4.24
C ALA A 58 9.30 9.21 5.12
N ILE A 59 9.75 10.45 4.80
CA ILE A 59 10.65 11.23 5.66
C ILE A 59 10.02 11.51 7.04
N SER A 60 8.73 11.84 7.07
CA SER A 60 8.02 12.11 8.32
C SER A 60 7.86 10.85 9.17
N TYR A 61 7.56 9.71 8.54
CA TYR A 61 7.52 8.41 9.21
C TYR A 61 8.90 7.94 9.68
N ALA A 62 9.95 8.17 8.90
CA ALA A 62 11.32 7.86 9.28
C ALA A 62 11.72 8.59 10.58
N GLU A 63 11.43 9.88 10.69
CA GLU A 63 11.70 10.64 11.92
C GLU A 63 10.79 10.22 13.09
N LEU A 64 9.47 10.09 12.87
CA LEU A 64 8.54 9.70 13.94
C LEU A 64 8.80 8.31 14.50
N SER A 65 9.07 7.35 13.62
CA SER A 65 9.36 5.96 14.01
C SER A 65 10.70 5.79 14.70
N SER A 66 11.67 6.64 14.36
CA SER A 66 12.93 6.74 15.08
C SER A 66 12.77 7.34 16.48
N ARG A 67 11.94 8.39 16.62
CA ARG A 67 11.62 9.03 17.91
C ARG A 67 10.78 8.13 18.83
N PHE A 68 9.84 7.39 18.25
CA PHE A 68 8.80 6.66 18.96
C PHE A 68 8.60 5.25 18.38
N PRO A 69 9.56 4.33 18.57
CA PRO A 69 9.52 2.98 17.98
C PRO A 69 8.53 2.06 18.71
N LYS A 70 7.23 2.32 18.53
CA LYS A 70 6.13 1.53 19.10
C LYS A 70 5.19 1.03 18.02
N SER A 71 4.65 -0.15 18.23
CA SER A 71 3.76 -0.87 17.29
C SER A 71 2.32 -0.32 17.22
N ALA A 72 2.13 0.97 17.46
CA ALA A 72 0.82 1.63 17.51
C ALA A 72 0.64 2.71 16.42
N GLY A 73 1.59 2.80 15.49
CA GLY A 73 1.47 3.50 14.22
C GLY A 73 1.05 4.97 14.32
N GLU A 74 0.13 5.34 13.42
CA GLU A 74 -0.36 6.69 13.17
C GLU A 74 -1.15 7.26 14.34
N ALA A 75 -2.06 6.46 14.89
CA ALA A 75 -2.90 6.85 16.01
C ALA A 75 -2.05 7.23 17.22
N PHE A 76 -0.95 6.51 17.46
CA PHE A 76 -0.02 6.81 18.55
C PHE A 76 0.77 8.10 18.32
N TYR A 77 1.26 8.36 17.11
CA TYR A 77 1.97 9.61 16.79
C TYR A 77 1.07 10.83 16.96
N VAL A 78 -0.19 10.74 16.51
CA VAL A 78 -1.17 11.81 16.71
C VAL A 78 -1.49 12.02 18.18
N TYR A 79 -1.62 10.94 18.95
CA TYR A 79 -1.80 11.05 20.41
C TYR A 79 -0.61 11.75 21.06
N LYS A 80 0.63 11.38 20.69
CA LYS A 80 1.85 11.98 21.23
C LYS A 80 1.99 13.46 20.92
N ALA A 81 1.62 13.88 19.71
CA ALA A 81 1.68 15.29 19.35
C ALA A 81 0.60 16.12 20.08
N PHE A 82 -0.67 15.67 20.02
CA PHE A 82 -1.81 16.51 20.40
C PHE A 82 -2.37 16.24 21.80
N HIS A 83 -2.04 15.11 22.41
CA HIS A 83 -2.57 14.67 23.72
C HIS A 83 -4.11 14.62 23.76
N LYS A 84 -4.75 14.36 22.61
CA LYS A 84 -6.21 14.27 22.45
C LYS A 84 -6.62 12.84 22.08
N PRO A 85 -7.21 12.06 23.01
CA PRO A 85 -7.62 10.67 22.75
C PRO A 85 -8.61 10.53 21.60
N TRP A 86 -9.58 11.43 21.48
CA TRP A 86 -10.58 11.38 20.40
C TRP A 86 -9.94 11.52 19.01
N LEU A 87 -8.89 12.33 18.89
CA LEU A 87 -8.20 12.57 17.62
C LEU A 87 -7.39 11.33 17.22
N SER A 88 -6.70 10.71 18.18
CA SER A 88 -6.04 9.41 17.99
C SER A 88 -7.03 8.32 17.56
N GLY A 89 -8.19 8.28 18.22
CA GLY A 89 -9.29 7.37 17.87
C GLY A 89 -9.84 7.60 16.47
N LEU A 90 -10.02 8.86 16.05
CA LEU A 90 -10.43 9.21 14.69
C LEU A 90 -9.42 8.72 13.66
N ILE A 91 -8.12 8.94 13.89
CA ILE A 91 -7.07 8.43 13.01
C ILE A 91 -7.07 6.91 12.95
N GLY A 92 -7.24 6.23 14.08
CA GLY A 92 -7.39 4.77 14.12
C GLY A 92 -8.54 4.27 13.25
N TRP A 93 -9.70 4.94 13.30
CA TRP A 93 -10.84 4.62 12.44
C TRP A 93 -10.58 4.92 10.95
N LEU A 94 -9.89 6.00 10.62
CA LEU A 94 -9.49 6.29 9.24
C LEU A 94 -8.51 5.23 8.71
N VAL A 95 -7.55 4.77 9.51
CA VAL A 95 -6.63 3.69 9.14
C VAL A 95 -7.38 2.38 8.91
N VAL A 96 -8.32 2.01 9.80
CA VAL A 96 -9.21 0.85 9.60
C VAL A 96 -9.99 1.00 8.30
N PHE A 97 -10.58 2.16 8.05
CA PHE A 97 -11.36 2.40 6.83
C PHE A 97 -10.50 2.30 5.57
N THR A 98 -9.30 2.87 5.56
CA THR A 98 -8.32 2.71 4.48
C THR A 98 -8.01 1.23 4.23
N GLY A 99 -7.76 0.46 5.29
CA GLY A 99 -7.50 -0.98 5.15
C GLY A 99 -8.69 -1.76 4.57
N LEU A 100 -9.92 -1.43 4.98
CA LEU A 100 -11.14 -2.03 4.44
C LEU A 100 -11.32 -1.75 2.94
N VAL A 101 -11.16 -0.48 2.53
CA VAL A 101 -11.30 -0.07 1.13
C VAL A 101 -10.15 -0.64 0.29
N SER A 102 -8.93 -0.66 0.81
CA SER A 102 -7.76 -1.24 0.15
C SER A 102 -7.94 -2.75 -0.06
N ALA A 103 -8.34 -3.50 0.97
CA ALA A 103 -8.60 -4.93 0.85
C ALA A 103 -9.70 -5.23 -0.19
N ALA A 104 -10.72 -4.38 -0.28
CA ALA A 104 -11.73 -4.50 -1.33
C ALA A 104 -11.16 -4.25 -2.73
N ALA A 105 -10.27 -3.26 -2.89
CA ALA A 105 -9.58 -2.99 -4.17
C ALA A 105 -8.70 -4.18 -4.59
N ILE A 106 -7.92 -4.74 -3.66
CA ILE A 106 -7.08 -5.92 -3.89
C ILE A 106 -7.95 -7.11 -4.30
N THR A 107 -9.08 -7.33 -3.59
CA THR A 107 -10.03 -8.41 -3.88
C THR A 107 -10.66 -8.26 -5.28
N ARG A 108 -10.94 -7.03 -5.75
CA ARG A 108 -11.37 -6.79 -7.13
C ARG A 108 -10.29 -7.21 -8.14
N GLY A 109 -9.05 -6.85 -7.85
CA GLY A 109 -7.91 -7.16 -8.72
C GLY A 109 -7.59 -8.65 -8.84
N PHE A 110 -7.94 -9.44 -7.82
CA PHE A 110 -7.85 -10.90 -7.87
C PHE A 110 -8.60 -11.52 -9.05
N VAL A 111 -9.75 -10.94 -9.43
CA VAL A 111 -10.66 -11.52 -10.43
C VAL A 111 -9.97 -11.71 -11.78
N GLY A 112 -9.21 -10.71 -12.26
CA GLY A 112 -8.54 -10.79 -13.55
C GLY A 112 -7.48 -11.90 -13.59
N TYR A 113 -6.80 -12.14 -12.48
CA TYR A 113 -5.74 -13.14 -12.40
C TYR A 113 -6.26 -14.56 -12.17
N VAL A 114 -7.34 -14.73 -11.39
CA VAL A 114 -7.89 -16.07 -11.13
C VAL A 114 -8.52 -16.67 -12.38
N GLN A 115 -9.06 -15.82 -13.26
CA GLN A 115 -9.64 -16.19 -14.54
C GLN A 115 -8.64 -16.82 -15.52
N LEU A 116 -7.32 -16.67 -15.28
CA LEU A 116 -6.28 -17.37 -16.06
C LEU A 116 -6.27 -18.88 -15.80
N PHE A 117 -6.84 -19.33 -14.68
CA PHE A 117 -6.78 -20.72 -14.23
C PHE A 117 -8.15 -21.37 -14.15
N ILE A 118 -9.16 -20.61 -13.72
CA ILE A 118 -10.53 -21.08 -13.55
C ILE A 118 -11.52 -20.04 -14.08
N ASP A 119 -12.42 -20.46 -14.97
CA ASP A 119 -13.49 -19.61 -15.47
C ASP A 119 -14.66 -19.60 -14.47
N VAL A 120 -14.68 -18.56 -13.62
CA VAL A 120 -15.73 -18.36 -12.62
C VAL A 120 -16.26 -16.94 -12.67
N PRO A 121 -17.56 -16.72 -12.38
CA PRO A 121 -18.10 -15.37 -12.27
C PRO A 121 -17.36 -14.54 -11.22
N ALA A 122 -17.15 -13.25 -11.51
CA ALA A 122 -16.40 -12.34 -10.64
C ALA A 122 -16.88 -12.34 -9.18
N TRP A 123 -18.20 -12.39 -8.96
CA TRP A 123 -18.78 -12.40 -7.62
C TRP A 123 -18.43 -13.67 -6.83
N VAL A 124 -18.29 -14.83 -7.49
CA VAL A 124 -17.88 -16.09 -6.86
C VAL A 124 -16.42 -16.00 -6.44
N ALA A 125 -15.55 -15.49 -7.31
CA ALA A 125 -14.13 -15.30 -7.01
C ALA A 125 -13.93 -14.35 -5.81
N ILE A 126 -14.65 -13.22 -5.79
CA ILE A 126 -14.62 -12.24 -4.69
C ILE A 126 -15.04 -12.87 -3.37
N ILE A 127 -16.18 -13.57 -3.36
CA ILE A 127 -16.69 -14.27 -2.16
C ILE A 127 -15.66 -15.29 -1.70
N GLY A 128 -15.19 -16.16 -2.59
CA GLY A 128 -14.21 -17.21 -2.28
C GLY A 128 -12.94 -16.65 -1.64
N LEU A 129 -12.36 -15.59 -2.21
CA LEU A 129 -11.17 -14.96 -1.66
C LEU A 129 -11.42 -14.36 -0.27
N ILE A 130 -12.53 -13.65 -0.05
CA ILE A 130 -12.85 -13.05 1.25
C ILE A 130 -13.03 -14.12 2.33
N PHE A 131 -13.73 -15.21 2.02
CA PHE A 131 -13.88 -16.34 2.95
C PHE A 131 -12.56 -17.04 3.23
N LEU A 132 -11.68 -17.20 2.23
CA LEU A 132 -10.34 -17.74 2.40
C LEU A 132 -9.52 -16.87 3.38
N MET A 133 -9.42 -15.57 3.13
CA MET A 133 -8.65 -14.65 3.97
C MET A 133 -9.25 -14.53 5.38
N GLY A 134 -10.58 -14.48 5.47
CA GLY A 134 -11.31 -14.48 6.73
C GLY A 134 -11.06 -15.73 7.56
N GLY A 135 -11.09 -16.91 6.93
CA GLY A 135 -10.78 -18.19 7.55
C GLY A 135 -9.35 -18.24 8.08
N ILE A 136 -8.37 -17.81 7.27
CA ILE A 136 -6.95 -17.72 7.67
C ILE A 136 -6.77 -16.76 8.86
N ALA A 137 -7.40 -15.58 8.80
CA ALA A 137 -7.34 -14.59 9.86
C ALA A 137 -8.00 -15.08 11.17
N ILE A 138 -9.13 -15.78 11.10
CA ILE A 138 -9.82 -16.37 12.26
C ILE A 138 -9.01 -17.51 12.87
N TRP A 139 -8.37 -18.35 12.04
CA TRP A 139 -7.49 -19.41 12.50
C TRP A 139 -6.31 -18.88 13.34
N GLY A 140 -5.99 -17.60 13.21
CA GLY A 140 -4.96 -16.95 14.04
C GLY A 140 -3.56 -17.12 13.50
N ILE A 141 -3.45 -17.39 12.20
CA ILE A 141 -2.19 -17.27 11.49
C ILE A 141 -1.77 -15.80 11.58
N LYS A 142 -0.78 -15.54 12.43
CA LYS A 142 -0.10 -14.24 12.44
C LYS A 142 0.81 -14.23 11.22
N GLU A 143 0.73 -13.18 10.41
CA GLU A 143 1.72 -12.96 9.37
C GLU A 143 3.11 -12.91 9.99
N SER A 144 3.93 -13.88 9.62
CA SER A 144 5.34 -13.87 9.96
C SER A 144 6.03 -12.90 9.01
N VAL A 145 6.78 -11.95 9.54
CA VAL A 145 7.64 -11.06 8.74
C VAL A 145 8.51 -11.89 7.78
N THR A 146 8.95 -13.08 8.19
CA THR A 146 9.68 -14.03 7.33
C THR A 146 8.88 -14.53 6.14
N MET A 147 7.60 -14.86 6.33
CA MET A 147 6.74 -15.29 5.21
C MET A 147 6.49 -14.14 4.24
N VAL A 148 6.19 -12.94 4.75
CA VAL A 148 5.99 -11.75 3.91
C VAL A 148 7.24 -11.50 3.06
N MET A 149 8.43 -11.55 3.66
CA MET A 149 9.68 -11.40 2.89
C MET A 149 9.87 -12.45 1.80
N LEU A 150 9.57 -13.73 2.08
CA LEU A 150 9.69 -14.80 1.08
C LEU A 150 8.73 -14.55 -0.08
N ILE A 151 7.50 -14.10 0.21
CA ILE A 151 6.53 -13.70 -0.80
C ILE A 151 7.04 -12.49 -1.58
N THR A 152 7.61 -11.47 -0.92
CA THR A 152 8.24 -10.31 -1.58
C THR A 152 9.33 -10.75 -2.57
N TRP A 153 10.15 -11.74 -2.22
CA TRP A 153 11.18 -12.25 -3.14
C TRP A 153 10.56 -12.84 -4.41
N ILE A 154 9.45 -13.56 -4.28
CA ILE A 154 8.70 -14.12 -5.40
C ILE A 154 8.09 -12.98 -6.24
N GLU A 155 7.50 -11.97 -5.61
CA GLU A 155 6.93 -10.79 -6.27
C GLU A 155 7.97 -10.01 -7.06
N VAL A 156 9.09 -9.65 -6.41
CA VAL A 156 10.21 -8.97 -7.06
C VAL A 156 10.73 -9.80 -8.23
N GLY A 157 10.88 -11.11 -8.06
CA GLY A 157 11.25 -12.02 -9.14
C GLY A 157 10.29 -11.95 -10.34
N GLY A 158 8.98 -11.97 -10.08
CA GLY A 158 7.95 -11.81 -11.11
C GLY A 158 8.06 -10.48 -11.87
N LEU A 159 8.26 -9.36 -11.16
CA LEU A 159 8.44 -8.05 -11.78
C LEU A 159 9.76 -7.96 -12.56
N LEU A 160 10.84 -8.57 -12.08
CA LEU A 160 12.11 -8.63 -12.80
C LEU A 160 11.99 -9.44 -14.11
N ILE A 161 11.18 -10.51 -14.15
CA ILE A 161 10.87 -11.24 -15.39
C ILE A 161 10.19 -10.31 -16.40
N ILE A 162 9.22 -9.51 -15.96
CA ILE A 162 8.53 -8.54 -16.83
C ILE A 162 9.53 -7.53 -17.41
N ILE A 163 10.39 -6.97 -16.56
CA ILE A 163 11.41 -5.99 -16.97
C ILE A 163 12.40 -6.62 -17.95
N PHE A 164 12.85 -7.85 -17.69
CA PHE A 164 13.78 -8.58 -18.55
C PHE A 164 13.18 -8.88 -19.93
N LEU A 165 11.94 -9.35 -19.99
CA LEU A 165 11.24 -9.64 -21.26
C LEU A 165 10.85 -8.39 -22.05
N ALA A 166 10.95 -7.21 -21.44
CA ALA A 166 10.72 -5.93 -22.11
C ALA A 166 11.99 -5.31 -22.71
N HIS A 167 13.18 -5.91 -22.56
CA HIS A 167 14.45 -5.28 -22.96
C HIS A 167 14.46 -4.83 -24.44
N ASP A 168 13.89 -5.64 -25.32
CA ASP A 168 13.75 -5.39 -26.76
C ASP A 168 12.80 -4.23 -27.06
N SER A 169 11.82 -4.01 -26.18
CA SER A 169 10.84 -2.93 -26.28
C SER A 169 11.41 -1.60 -25.76
N ILE A 170 12.31 -1.65 -24.79
CA ILE A 170 13.04 -0.47 -24.27
C ILE A 170 13.90 0.17 -25.36
N LEU A 171 14.40 -0.60 -26.32
CA LEU A 171 15.12 -0.06 -27.48
C LEU A 171 14.24 0.86 -28.36
N ARG A 172 12.90 0.78 -28.26
CA ARG A 172 11.94 1.65 -28.96
C ARG A 172 11.57 2.91 -28.16
N LEU A 173 12.12 3.10 -26.97
CA LEU A 173 11.86 4.27 -26.14
C LEU A 173 12.14 5.61 -26.88
N PRO A 174 13.21 5.76 -27.68
CA PRO A 174 13.47 7.00 -28.40
C PRO A 174 12.37 7.35 -29.42
N SER A 175 11.84 6.37 -30.16
CA SER A 175 10.79 6.64 -31.17
C SER A 175 9.47 7.00 -30.51
N LEU A 176 9.07 6.30 -29.45
CA LEU A 176 7.83 6.58 -28.71
C LEU A 176 7.87 7.94 -28.00
N TRP A 177 9.04 8.42 -27.58
CA TRP A 177 9.17 9.78 -27.05
C TRP A 177 8.94 10.86 -28.10
N HIS A 178 9.31 10.61 -29.36
CA HIS A 178 9.03 11.53 -30.47
C HIS A 178 7.57 11.51 -30.91
N GLU A 179 6.91 10.37 -30.77
CA GLU A 179 5.47 10.21 -31.04
C GLU A 179 4.57 10.67 -29.88
N ALA A 180 5.16 10.95 -28.70
CA ALA A 180 4.41 11.44 -27.57
C ALA A 180 3.79 12.81 -27.88
N PRO A 181 2.51 13.03 -27.49
CA PRO A 181 1.86 14.32 -27.68
C PRO A 181 2.67 15.43 -27.01
N ALA A 182 2.61 16.66 -27.53
CA ALA A 182 3.27 17.78 -26.86
C ALA A 182 2.67 17.97 -25.45
N MET A 183 3.51 18.26 -24.45
CA MET A 183 3.05 18.53 -23.09
C MET A 183 2.13 19.75 -23.06
N GLY A 184 0.83 19.52 -22.93
CA GLY A 184 -0.20 20.53 -22.73
C GLY A 184 -0.95 20.31 -21.41
N ASN A 185 -1.96 21.14 -21.19
CA ASN A 185 -2.76 21.08 -19.96
C ASN A 185 -3.44 19.72 -19.78
N PHE A 186 -3.92 19.12 -20.87
CA PHE A 186 -4.60 17.82 -20.83
C PHE A 186 -3.66 16.70 -20.38
N GLU A 187 -2.43 16.69 -20.88
CA GLU A 187 -1.39 15.72 -20.51
C GLU A 187 -1.02 15.87 -19.03
N TRP A 188 -0.88 17.11 -18.53
CA TRP A 188 -0.62 17.37 -17.10
C TRP A 188 -1.76 16.91 -16.20
N THR A 189 -3.02 17.20 -16.56
CA THR A 189 -4.21 16.70 -15.86
C THR A 189 -4.26 15.17 -15.86
N GLY A 190 -3.90 14.54 -16.98
CA GLY A 190 -3.81 13.09 -17.13
C GLY A 190 -2.73 12.47 -16.24
N ILE A 191 -1.53 13.07 -16.22
CA ILE A 191 -0.42 12.67 -15.34
C ILE A 191 -0.81 12.79 -13.89
N PHE A 192 -1.42 13.91 -13.49
CA PHE A 192 -1.85 14.14 -12.12
C PHE A 192 -2.94 13.15 -11.68
N SER A 193 -3.98 12.97 -12.51
CA SER A 193 -5.05 11.99 -12.28
C SER A 193 -4.51 10.55 -12.21
N GLY A 194 -3.56 10.22 -13.08
CA GLY A 194 -2.85 8.94 -13.07
C GLY A 194 -2.00 8.77 -11.82
N ALA A 195 -1.31 9.82 -11.38
CA ALA A 195 -0.48 9.82 -10.18
C ALA A 195 -1.33 9.61 -8.93
N PHE A 196 -2.51 10.22 -8.85
CA PHE A 196 -3.42 10.03 -7.72
C PHE A 196 -3.88 8.57 -7.59
N LEU A 197 -4.14 7.92 -8.72
CA LEU A 197 -4.45 6.49 -8.76
C LEU A 197 -3.20 5.63 -8.45
N ALA A 198 -2.04 5.99 -9.00
CA ALA A 198 -0.76 5.30 -8.77
C ALA A 198 -0.28 5.42 -7.32
N PHE A 199 -0.66 6.49 -6.61
CA PHE A 199 -0.34 6.70 -5.20
C PHE A 199 -0.83 5.53 -4.32
N TYR A 200 -1.93 4.89 -4.70
CA TYR A 200 -2.41 3.68 -4.04
C TYR A 200 -1.34 2.58 -4.01
N ALA A 201 -0.55 2.42 -5.08
CA ALA A 201 0.49 1.40 -5.15
C ALA A 201 1.69 1.68 -4.22
N TYR A 202 1.79 2.90 -3.67
CA TYR A 202 2.83 3.30 -2.72
C TYR A 202 2.39 3.23 -1.26
N ILE A 203 1.12 2.92 -1.00
CA ILE A 203 0.59 2.67 0.34
C ILE A 203 1.16 1.34 0.84
N GLY A 204 1.68 1.32 2.06
CA GLY A 204 2.20 0.12 2.72
C GLY A 204 3.53 0.31 3.45
N PHE A 205 4.29 1.38 3.19
CA PHE A 205 5.52 1.64 3.95
C PHE A 205 5.21 2.05 5.40
N GLU A 206 4.04 2.62 5.66
CA GLU A 206 3.54 2.98 6.99
C GLU A 206 3.34 1.74 7.87
N ASP A 207 2.97 0.59 7.28
CA ASP A 207 2.79 -0.68 7.99
C ASP A 207 4.10 -1.20 8.59
N MET A 208 5.26 -0.74 8.09
CA MET A 208 6.58 -1.08 8.65
C MET A 208 6.73 -0.62 10.10
N VAL A 209 6.01 0.44 10.50
CA VAL A 209 6.03 0.94 11.88
C VAL A 209 5.35 -0.03 12.85
N ASN A 210 4.36 -0.79 12.38
CA ASN A 210 3.60 -1.70 13.23
C ASN A 210 4.44 -2.88 13.74
N VAL A 211 5.58 -3.17 13.09
CA VAL A 211 6.55 -4.18 13.54
C VAL A 211 7.77 -3.58 14.25
N ALA A 212 7.77 -2.27 14.58
CA ALA A 212 8.91 -1.58 15.17
C ALA A 212 9.48 -2.25 16.43
N GLU A 213 8.63 -2.85 17.27
CA GLU A 213 9.03 -3.51 18.52
C GLU A 213 9.79 -4.84 18.30
N GLU A 214 9.70 -5.43 17.10
CA GLU A 214 10.39 -6.67 16.71
C GLU A 214 11.74 -6.39 16.01
N ILE A 215 12.05 -5.13 15.71
CA ILE A 215 13.26 -4.71 15.01
C ILE A 215 14.43 -4.55 15.99
N LYS A 216 15.61 -5.02 15.58
CA LYS A 216 16.87 -4.72 16.27
C LYS A 216 17.22 -3.24 16.05
N ASN A 217 17.41 -2.46 17.11
CA ASN A 217 17.74 -1.02 17.03
C ASN A 217 16.80 -0.26 16.07
N PRO A 218 15.47 -0.26 16.32
CA PRO A 218 14.47 0.33 15.43
C PRO A 218 14.78 1.79 15.10
N GLU A 219 15.33 2.54 16.05
CA GLU A 219 15.69 3.95 15.91
C GLU A 219 16.65 4.20 14.74
N LYS A 220 17.54 3.23 14.46
CA LYS A 220 18.57 3.32 13.42
C LYS A 220 18.28 2.48 12.19
N ASN A 221 17.51 1.39 12.34
CA ASN A 221 17.26 0.43 11.26
C ASN A 221 15.95 0.67 10.51
N LEU A 222 14.92 1.20 11.17
CA LEU A 222 13.62 1.45 10.53
C LEU A 222 13.66 2.63 9.53
N PRO A 223 14.28 3.80 9.84
CA PRO A 223 14.37 4.91 8.89
C PRO A 223 14.99 4.55 7.54
N PRO A 224 16.21 3.96 7.45
CA PRO A 224 16.77 3.57 6.15
C PRO A 224 15.96 2.47 5.48
N ALA A 225 15.31 1.57 6.23
CA ALA A 225 14.50 0.52 5.64
C ALA A 225 13.29 1.08 4.87
N ILE A 226 12.63 2.13 5.39
CA ILE A 226 11.54 2.84 4.72
C ILE A 226 12.02 3.43 3.38
N PHE A 227 13.17 4.12 3.37
CA PHE A 227 13.72 4.70 2.14
C PHE A 227 14.11 3.64 1.11
N TRP A 228 14.72 2.53 1.54
CA TRP A 228 15.07 1.45 0.62
C TRP A 228 13.82 0.78 0.04
N ALA A 229 12.80 0.51 0.86
CA ALA A 229 11.55 -0.09 0.40
C ALA A 229 10.87 0.81 -0.65
N LEU A 230 10.71 2.11 -0.35
CA LEU A 230 10.11 3.07 -1.28
C LEU A 230 10.95 3.22 -2.56
N GLY A 231 12.28 3.39 -2.44
CA GLY A 231 13.15 3.59 -3.61
C GLY A 231 13.18 2.38 -4.54
N ILE A 232 13.25 1.17 -3.99
CA ILE A 232 13.21 -0.07 -4.78
C ILE A 232 11.84 -0.24 -5.45
N ALA A 233 10.75 -0.02 -4.72
CA ALA A 233 9.40 -0.07 -5.29
C ALA A 233 9.23 0.94 -6.43
N THR A 234 9.68 2.19 -6.25
CA THR A 234 9.62 3.22 -7.29
C THR A 234 10.37 2.83 -8.54
N LEU A 235 11.59 2.30 -8.39
CA LEU A 235 12.37 1.83 -9.53
C LEU A 235 11.63 0.70 -10.27
N LEU A 236 11.14 -0.31 -9.55
CA LEU A 236 10.41 -1.42 -10.14
C LEU A 236 9.14 -0.95 -10.86
N TYR A 237 8.35 -0.06 -10.24
CA TYR A 237 7.11 0.44 -10.80
C TYR A 237 7.32 1.26 -12.07
N ILE A 238 8.34 2.14 -12.10
CA ILE A 238 8.67 2.93 -13.29
C ILE A 238 9.11 2.00 -14.43
N LEU A 239 9.96 1.01 -14.15
CA LEU A 239 10.43 0.07 -15.15
C LEU A 239 9.30 -0.84 -15.68
N VAL A 240 8.41 -1.31 -14.81
CA VAL A 240 7.23 -2.09 -15.21
C VAL A 240 6.24 -1.22 -15.99
N ALA A 241 5.98 0.01 -15.56
CA ALA A 241 5.13 0.95 -16.28
C ALA A 241 5.67 1.21 -17.69
N LEU A 242 6.98 1.44 -17.83
CA LEU A 242 7.67 1.56 -19.12
C LEU A 242 7.49 0.28 -19.95
N ALA A 243 7.77 -0.90 -19.37
CA ALA A 243 7.61 -2.18 -20.06
C ALA A 243 6.19 -2.34 -20.63
N MET A 244 5.16 -1.98 -19.87
CA MET A 244 3.76 -2.11 -20.30
C MET A 244 3.41 -1.17 -21.47
N ILE A 245 3.73 0.12 -21.36
CA ILE A 245 3.38 1.10 -22.40
C ILE A 245 4.16 0.89 -23.70
N LEU A 246 5.37 0.32 -23.61
CA LEU A 246 6.23 0.09 -24.77
C LEU A 246 5.86 -1.21 -25.52
N ALA A 247 5.30 -2.19 -24.83
CA ALA A 247 5.07 -3.52 -25.39
C ALA A 247 3.61 -3.80 -25.77
N LEU A 248 2.64 -3.07 -25.20
CA LEU A 248 1.22 -3.29 -25.46
C LEU A 248 0.56 -2.07 -26.10
N PRO A 249 -0.35 -2.25 -27.07
CA PRO A 249 -1.24 -1.19 -27.50
C PRO A 249 -2.04 -0.63 -26.32
N MET A 250 -2.25 0.70 -26.31
CA MET A 250 -2.93 1.39 -25.20
C MET A 250 -4.34 0.84 -24.94
N GLU A 251 -5.08 0.48 -25.99
CA GLU A 251 -6.41 -0.12 -25.86
C GLU A 251 -6.37 -1.46 -25.11
N THR A 252 -5.47 -2.37 -25.51
CA THR A 252 -5.27 -3.67 -24.84
C THR A 252 -4.85 -3.48 -23.38
N LEU A 253 -3.93 -2.55 -23.10
CA LEU A 253 -3.43 -2.29 -21.75
C LEU A 253 -4.52 -1.76 -20.81
N THR A 254 -5.35 -0.85 -21.27
CA THR A 254 -6.37 -0.16 -20.45
C THR A 254 -7.61 -1.03 -20.17
N GLN A 255 -7.94 -1.93 -21.09
CA GLN A 255 -9.06 -2.87 -20.96
C GLN A 255 -8.68 -4.15 -20.19
N SER A 256 -7.39 -4.46 -20.07
CA SER A 256 -6.91 -5.67 -19.40
C SER A 256 -7.14 -5.61 -17.88
N GLU A 257 -7.80 -6.64 -17.34
CA GLU A 257 -7.97 -6.84 -15.89
C GLU A 257 -6.76 -7.53 -15.23
N ALA A 258 -5.84 -8.11 -16.02
CA ALA A 258 -4.58 -8.70 -15.57
C ALA A 258 -3.39 -8.26 -16.46
N PRO A 259 -3.01 -6.96 -16.43
CA PRO A 259 -2.11 -6.36 -17.42
C PRO A 259 -0.74 -7.04 -17.54
N LEU A 260 -0.15 -7.49 -16.43
CA LEU A 260 1.13 -8.21 -16.47
C LEU A 260 1.02 -9.58 -17.15
N ALA A 261 -0.11 -10.27 -16.97
CA ALA A 261 -0.37 -11.54 -17.66
C ALA A 261 -0.60 -11.32 -19.15
N THR A 262 -1.34 -10.28 -19.52
CA THR A 262 -1.55 -9.85 -20.90
C THR A 262 -0.24 -9.52 -21.61
N PHE A 263 0.69 -8.85 -20.92
CA PHE A 263 2.04 -8.60 -21.44
C PHE A 263 2.81 -9.90 -21.71
N ILE A 264 2.82 -10.84 -20.76
CA ILE A 264 3.53 -12.12 -20.92
C ILE A 264 2.96 -12.90 -22.11
N ALA A 265 1.63 -12.93 -22.25
CA ALA A 265 0.96 -13.56 -23.39
C ALA A 265 1.31 -12.89 -24.73
N ALA A 266 1.36 -11.55 -24.77
CA ALA A 266 1.76 -10.81 -25.96
C ALA A 266 3.22 -11.05 -26.38
N LYS A 267 4.09 -11.42 -25.42
CA LYS A 267 5.46 -11.86 -25.67
C LYS A 267 5.57 -13.34 -26.08
N GLY A 268 4.46 -14.05 -26.19
CA GLY A 268 4.41 -15.46 -26.61
C GLY A 268 4.73 -16.47 -25.50
N PHE A 269 4.78 -16.04 -24.25
CA PHE A 269 5.02 -16.90 -23.09
C PHE A 269 3.72 -17.24 -22.37
N SER A 270 3.71 -18.33 -21.60
CA SER A 270 2.56 -18.69 -20.77
C SER A 270 2.34 -17.66 -19.65
N PRO A 271 1.13 -17.07 -19.50
CA PRO A 271 0.83 -16.11 -18.44
C PRO A 271 0.66 -16.76 -17.06
N SER A 272 0.65 -18.10 -16.98
CA SER A 272 0.37 -18.82 -15.73
C SER A 272 1.38 -18.54 -14.61
N LEU A 273 2.68 -18.42 -14.91
CA LEU A 273 3.68 -18.15 -13.88
C LEU A 273 3.46 -16.78 -13.23
N ILE A 274 3.34 -15.72 -14.04
CA ILE A 274 3.09 -14.37 -13.51
C ILE A 274 1.72 -14.29 -12.87
N GLY A 275 0.74 -15.02 -13.40
CA GLY A 275 -0.59 -15.15 -12.80
C GLY A 275 -0.52 -15.70 -11.38
N LEU A 276 0.22 -16.79 -11.17
CA LEU A 276 0.40 -17.39 -9.84
C LEU A 276 1.12 -16.44 -8.88
N VAL A 277 2.20 -15.79 -9.34
CA VAL A 277 2.92 -14.78 -8.55
C VAL A 277 1.97 -13.65 -8.11
N SER A 278 1.14 -13.16 -9.04
CA SER A 278 0.19 -12.09 -8.77
C SER A 278 -0.90 -12.53 -7.77
N LEU A 279 -1.40 -13.77 -7.88
CA LEU A 279 -2.39 -14.31 -6.95
C LEU A 279 -1.83 -14.42 -5.53
N VAL A 280 -0.58 -14.89 -5.39
CA VAL A 280 0.09 -14.95 -4.08
C VAL A 280 0.25 -13.55 -3.48
N ALA A 281 0.69 -12.57 -4.29
CA ALA A 281 0.85 -11.18 -3.87
C ALA A 281 -0.48 -10.57 -3.39
N ILE A 282 -1.55 -10.77 -4.17
CA ILE A 282 -2.91 -10.28 -3.89
C ILE A 282 -3.46 -10.90 -2.61
N VAL A 283 -3.32 -12.22 -2.42
CA VAL A 283 -3.77 -12.92 -1.20
C VAL A 283 -3.02 -12.39 0.01
N ASN A 284 -1.69 -12.26 -0.08
CA ASN A 284 -0.87 -11.72 1.00
C ASN A 284 -1.27 -10.28 1.36
N GLY A 285 -1.35 -9.39 0.36
CA GLY A 285 -1.72 -7.99 0.57
C GLY A 285 -3.10 -7.82 1.19
N ALA A 286 -4.11 -8.56 0.72
CA ALA A 286 -5.46 -8.44 1.28
C ALA A 286 -5.60 -9.10 2.66
N LEU A 287 -4.91 -10.23 2.92
CA LEU A 287 -4.86 -10.83 4.24
C LEU A 287 -4.27 -9.88 5.28
N ALA A 288 -3.17 -9.20 4.94
CA ALA A 288 -2.53 -8.22 5.80
C ALA A 288 -3.50 -7.12 6.24
N GLN A 289 -4.28 -6.59 5.30
CA GLN A 289 -5.29 -5.57 5.57
C GLN A 289 -6.45 -6.08 6.44
N VAL A 290 -6.90 -7.32 6.24
CA VAL A 290 -7.94 -7.96 7.09
C VAL A 290 -7.44 -8.12 8.53
N ILE A 291 -6.20 -8.59 8.70
CA ILE A 291 -5.58 -8.78 10.02
C ILE A 291 -5.37 -7.42 10.70
N MET A 292 -4.86 -6.42 9.99
CA MET A 292 -4.65 -5.07 10.50
C MET A 292 -5.97 -4.46 10.97
N ALA A 293 -6.99 -4.41 10.11
CA ALA A 293 -8.27 -3.78 10.43
C ALA A 293 -8.97 -4.44 11.63
N SER A 294 -8.96 -5.77 11.69
CA SER A 294 -9.58 -6.50 12.81
C SER A 294 -8.86 -6.28 14.14
N ARG A 295 -7.53 -6.21 14.14
CA ARG A 295 -6.73 -5.94 15.35
C ARG A 295 -6.88 -4.50 15.84
N VAL A 296 -6.87 -3.52 14.94
CA VAL A 296 -7.05 -2.11 15.31
C VAL A 296 -8.44 -1.89 15.89
N MET A 297 -9.49 -2.45 15.28
CA MET A 297 -10.86 -2.41 15.83
C MET A 297 -10.96 -3.05 17.21
N TYR A 298 -10.33 -4.21 17.43
CA TYR A 298 -10.25 -4.84 18.74
C TYR A 298 -9.53 -3.95 19.78
N GLY A 299 -8.40 -3.35 19.41
CA GLY A 299 -7.65 -2.43 20.27
C GLY A 299 -8.46 -1.20 20.67
N MET A 300 -9.21 -0.62 19.72
CA MET A 300 -10.12 0.49 19.98
C MET A 300 -11.30 0.08 20.87
N ALA A 301 -11.86 -1.11 20.69
CA ALA A 301 -12.94 -1.63 21.52
C ALA A 301 -12.52 -1.80 22.98
N LYS A 302 -11.27 -2.23 23.22
CA LYS A 302 -10.68 -2.27 24.57
C LYS A 302 -10.50 -0.89 25.21
N GLN A 303 -10.31 0.15 24.40
CA GLN A 303 -10.17 1.54 24.85
C GLN A 303 -11.53 2.28 24.88
N HIS A 304 -12.65 1.56 24.81
CA HIS A 304 -14.01 2.12 24.77
C HIS A 304 -14.29 3.08 23.59
N ASN A 305 -13.47 2.99 22.53
CA ASN A 305 -13.60 3.80 21.32
C ASN A 305 -14.28 3.03 20.15
N ALA A 306 -14.78 1.82 20.41
CA ALA A 306 -15.57 1.00 19.50
C ALA A 306 -16.56 0.10 20.29
N PRO A 307 -17.60 -0.46 19.64
CA PRO A 307 -18.56 -1.34 20.31
C PRO A 307 -17.92 -2.51 21.05
N ARG A 308 -18.39 -2.79 22.27
CA ARG A 308 -17.79 -3.78 23.19
C ARG A 308 -17.69 -5.20 22.62
N PHE A 309 -18.61 -5.60 21.74
CA PHE A 309 -18.60 -6.94 21.15
C PHE A 309 -17.34 -7.20 20.30
N LEU A 310 -16.70 -6.15 19.76
CA LEU A 310 -15.44 -6.24 19.01
C LEU A 310 -14.22 -6.50 19.91
N ALA A 311 -14.34 -6.31 21.23
CA ALA A 311 -13.27 -6.57 22.19
C ALA A 311 -13.15 -8.06 22.58
N THR A 312 -14.02 -8.93 22.05
CA THR A 312 -14.07 -10.36 22.39
C THR A 312 -13.07 -11.14 21.54
N VAL A 313 -12.23 -11.97 22.17
CA VAL A 313 -11.29 -12.87 21.49
C VAL A 313 -11.68 -14.33 21.69
N HIS A 314 -11.45 -15.15 20.67
CA HIS A 314 -11.72 -16.57 20.75
C HIS A 314 -10.68 -17.29 21.64
N PRO A 315 -11.08 -18.18 22.56
CA PRO A 315 -10.17 -18.76 23.55
C PRO A 315 -8.99 -19.56 22.98
N HIS A 316 -9.20 -20.30 21.89
CA HIS A 316 -8.17 -21.19 21.32
C HIS A 316 -7.24 -20.49 20.33
N THR A 317 -7.77 -19.63 19.47
CA THR A 317 -7.01 -18.95 18.41
C THR A 317 -6.47 -17.59 18.86
N GLN A 318 -6.98 -17.04 19.97
CA GLN A 318 -6.65 -15.70 20.48
C GLN A 318 -6.91 -14.58 19.46
N THR A 319 -7.87 -14.79 18.55
CA THR A 319 -8.23 -13.85 17.48
C THR A 319 -9.57 -13.14 17.75
N PRO A 320 -9.73 -11.88 17.31
CA PRO A 320 -10.97 -11.13 17.47
C PRO A 320 -12.01 -11.50 16.38
N VAL A 321 -12.60 -12.69 16.48
CA VAL A 321 -13.47 -13.27 15.43
C VAL A 321 -14.61 -12.35 15.00
N MET A 322 -15.30 -11.69 15.94
CA MET A 322 -16.40 -10.77 15.61
C MET A 322 -15.92 -9.55 14.82
N ALA A 323 -14.72 -9.04 15.15
CA ALA A 323 -14.12 -7.96 14.37
C ALA A 323 -13.75 -8.42 12.97
N THR A 324 -13.18 -9.63 12.83
CA THR A 324 -12.86 -10.20 11.52
C THR A 324 -14.11 -10.42 10.65
N LEU A 325 -15.22 -10.92 11.22
CA LEU A 325 -16.48 -11.07 10.48
C LEU A 325 -17.04 -9.72 10.01
N LEU A 326 -16.98 -8.69 10.85
CA LEU A 326 -17.39 -7.33 10.47
C LEU A 326 -16.50 -6.77 9.34
N VAL A 327 -15.17 -6.95 9.44
CA VAL A 327 -14.21 -6.60 8.38
C VAL A 327 -14.60 -7.28 7.07
N MET A 328 -14.78 -8.61 7.08
CA MET A 328 -15.11 -9.39 5.89
C MET A 328 -16.41 -8.91 5.24
N MET A 329 -17.44 -8.65 6.04
CA MET A 329 -18.73 -8.17 5.55
C MET A 329 -18.58 -6.81 4.84
N ILE A 330 -17.84 -5.87 5.43
CA ILE A 330 -17.63 -4.55 4.83
C ILE A 330 -16.82 -4.67 3.54
N ILE A 331 -15.72 -5.44 3.55
CA ILE A 331 -14.90 -5.68 2.35
C ILE A 331 -15.75 -6.31 1.23
N LEU A 332 -16.62 -7.28 1.57
CA LEU A 332 -17.48 -7.95 0.61
C LEU A 332 -18.46 -6.98 -0.05
N ILE A 333 -19.12 -6.13 0.73
CA ILE A 333 -20.04 -5.12 0.21
C ILE A 333 -19.29 -4.15 -0.72
N LEU A 334 -18.13 -3.66 -0.29
CA LEU A 334 -17.32 -2.73 -1.08
C LEU A 334 -16.81 -3.37 -2.38
N ALA A 335 -16.31 -4.61 -2.33
CA ALA A 335 -15.78 -5.30 -3.50
C ALA A 335 -16.87 -5.74 -4.49
N LEU A 336 -18.11 -5.94 -4.05
CA LEU A 336 -19.21 -6.30 -4.98
C LEU A 336 -19.81 -5.07 -5.68
N TRP A 337 -19.86 -3.91 -5.02
CA TRP A 337 -20.53 -2.73 -5.57
C TRP A 337 -19.61 -1.70 -6.22
N PHE A 338 -18.33 -1.66 -5.88
CA PHE A 338 -17.41 -0.63 -6.39
C PHE A 338 -16.36 -1.19 -7.33
N LYS A 339 -16.00 -0.39 -8.33
CA LYS A 339 -14.88 -0.67 -9.25
C LYS A 339 -13.56 -0.42 -8.54
N ILE A 340 -12.52 -1.13 -8.97
CA ILE A 340 -11.18 -1.02 -8.39
C ILE A 340 -10.63 0.42 -8.42
N GLU A 341 -10.85 1.17 -9.49
CA GLU A 341 -10.42 2.57 -9.59
C GLU A 341 -11.04 3.46 -8.50
N ALA A 342 -12.33 3.27 -8.22
CA ALA A 342 -13.03 4.05 -7.19
C ALA A 342 -12.51 3.71 -5.79
N LEU A 343 -12.28 2.42 -5.53
CA LEU A 343 -11.72 1.94 -4.27
C LEU A 343 -10.28 2.43 -4.06
N ALA A 344 -9.43 2.36 -5.09
CA ALA A 344 -8.06 2.85 -5.04
C ALA A 344 -8.03 4.37 -4.80
N LYS A 345 -8.85 5.15 -5.51
CA LYS A 345 -8.98 6.59 -5.28
C LYS A 345 -9.44 6.92 -3.87
N LEU A 346 -10.49 6.24 -3.38
CA LEU A 346 -11.00 6.44 -2.03
C LEU A 346 -9.93 6.10 -0.98
N THR A 347 -9.18 5.02 -1.18
CA THR A 347 -8.05 4.65 -0.31
C THR A 347 -6.99 5.76 -0.28
N SER A 348 -6.54 6.23 -1.46
CA SER A 348 -5.59 7.35 -1.58
C SER A 348 -6.12 8.61 -0.88
N THR A 349 -7.40 8.95 -1.05
CA THR A 349 -8.01 10.12 -0.41
C THR A 349 -7.92 10.03 1.11
N VAL A 350 -8.34 8.90 1.69
CA VAL A 350 -8.41 8.75 3.14
C VAL A 350 -7.01 8.69 3.74
N ILE A 351 -6.08 7.96 3.14
CA ILE A 351 -4.71 7.87 3.67
C ILE A 351 -3.98 9.21 3.59
N LEU A 352 -4.22 10.02 2.54
CA LEU A 352 -3.64 11.37 2.47
C LEU A 352 -4.14 12.25 3.61
N CYS A 353 -5.41 12.14 4.02
CA CYS A 353 -5.92 12.82 5.21
C CYS A 353 -5.19 12.36 6.49
N VAL A 354 -4.90 11.06 6.61
CA VAL A 354 -4.08 10.51 7.70
C VAL A 354 -2.67 11.09 7.65
N PHE A 355 -2.02 11.10 6.48
CA PHE A 355 -0.67 11.62 6.29
C PHE A 355 -0.56 13.11 6.57
N MET A 356 -1.58 13.92 6.23
CA MET A 356 -1.65 15.32 6.66
C MET A 356 -1.58 15.45 8.19
N MET A 357 -2.29 14.58 8.91
CA MET A 357 -2.27 14.57 10.37
C MET A 357 -0.92 14.08 10.93
N ILE A 358 -0.23 13.19 10.23
CA ILE A 358 1.14 12.76 10.55
C ILE A 358 2.15 13.89 10.37
N HIS A 359 2.05 14.65 9.27
CA HIS A 359 2.86 15.84 9.05
C HIS A 359 2.63 16.88 10.14
N LEU A 360 1.37 17.18 10.48
CA LEU A 360 1.02 18.10 11.55
C LEU A 360 1.52 17.61 12.92
N ALA A 361 1.43 16.30 13.18
CA ALA A 361 1.95 15.71 14.41
C ALA A 361 3.46 15.91 14.53
N LEU A 362 4.23 15.62 13.48
CA LEU A 362 5.68 15.82 13.48
C LEU A 362 6.06 17.29 13.62
N ILE A 363 5.37 18.20 12.91
CA ILE A 363 5.59 19.64 13.04
C ILE A 363 5.42 20.07 14.50
N ARG A 364 4.32 19.66 15.15
CA ARG A 364 4.02 19.99 16.54
C ARG A 364 5.08 19.44 17.51
N ILE A 365 5.49 18.19 17.35
CA ILE A 365 6.54 17.56 18.18
C ILE A 365 7.86 18.33 18.06
N LYS A 366 8.23 18.78 16.86
CA LYS A 366 9.45 19.56 16.64
C LYS A 366 9.39 20.95 17.28
N TYR A 367 8.23 21.61 17.27
CA TYR A 367 8.03 22.87 17.99
C TYR A 367 8.13 22.72 19.51
N GLN A 368 7.75 21.55 20.05
CA GLN A 368 7.87 21.25 21.48
C GLN A 368 9.33 20.99 21.93
N LYS A 369 10.29 20.97 20.99
CA LYS A 369 11.73 20.74 21.23
C LYS A 369 12.04 19.46 22.00
N GLU A 370 11.18 18.43 21.92
CA GLU A 370 11.52 17.08 22.38
C GLU A 370 12.72 16.57 21.55
N LYS A 371 13.89 16.48 22.18
CA LYS A 371 15.07 15.86 21.60
C LYS A 371 15.18 14.43 22.09
N ASN A 372 15.31 13.51 21.15
CA ASN A 372 15.76 12.14 21.41
C ASN A 372 17.11 12.00 20.71
N GLU A 373 18.20 11.85 21.48
CA GLU A 373 19.57 11.87 20.95
C GLU A 373 19.87 10.70 19.99
N ASP A 374 19.17 9.58 20.17
CA ASP A 374 19.30 8.40 19.31
C ASP A 374 18.42 8.48 18.04
N ALA A 375 17.53 9.47 17.95
CA ALA A 375 16.57 9.57 16.86
C ALA A 375 17.10 10.37 15.67
N VAL A 376 16.81 9.88 14.47
CA VAL A 376 17.10 10.61 13.23
C VAL A 376 16.20 11.86 13.17
N THR A 377 16.80 13.01 12.89
CA THR A 377 16.09 14.29 12.79
C THR A 377 16.34 14.91 11.41
N TYR A 378 15.27 15.20 10.67
CA TYR A 378 15.34 15.90 9.39
C TYR A 378 15.00 17.39 9.54
N SER A 379 15.04 18.16 8.46
CA SER A 379 14.56 19.56 8.49
C SER A 379 13.05 19.63 8.69
N ILE A 380 12.54 20.67 9.36
CA ILE A 380 11.10 20.95 9.48
C ILE A 380 10.46 21.26 8.10
N PHE A 381 11.29 21.63 7.12
CA PHE A 381 10.86 21.84 5.74
C PHE A 381 10.12 20.62 5.18
N PHE A 382 10.60 19.41 5.43
CA PHE A 382 10.02 18.19 4.84
C PHE A 382 8.56 17.94 5.26
N PRO A 383 8.18 17.93 6.56
CA PRO A 383 6.78 17.74 6.91
C PRO A 383 5.88 18.92 6.50
N ILE A 384 6.39 20.16 6.42
CA ILE A 384 5.62 21.30 5.91
C ILE A 384 5.32 21.11 4.42
N THR A 385 6.34 20.79 3.62
CA THR A 385 6.17 20.53 2.20
C THR A 385 5.28 19.33 1.96
N GLY A 386 5.44 18.24 2.73
CA GLY A 386 4.57 17.07 2.66
C GLY A 386 3.10 17.39 2.96
N LEU A 387 2.84 18.25 3.95
CA LEU A 387 1.48 18.73 4.25
C LEU A 387 0.89 19.52 3.08
N VAL A 388 1.64 20.48 2.52
CA VAL A 388 1.19 21.28 1.38
C VAL A 388 0.95 20.42 0.15
N LEU A 389 1.87 19.52 -0.18
CA LEU A 389 1.72 18.60 -1.31
C LEU A 389 0.51 17.67 -1.12
N SER A 390 0.28 17.14 0.08
CA SER A 390 -0.90 16.31 0.36
C SER A 390 -2.21 17.07 0.16
N ILE A 391 -2.27 18.33 0.61
CA ILE A 391 -3.44 19.21 0.40
C ILE A 391 -3.65 19.49 -1.08
N LEU A 392 -2.60 19.90 -1.79
CA LEU A 392 -2.68 20.18 -3.23
C LEU A 392 -3.09 18.93 -4.02
N PHE A 393 -2.57 17.77 -3.64
CA PHE A 393 -2.88 16.51 -4.32
C PHE A 393 -4.34 16.10 -4.12
N LEU A 394 -4.87 16.25 -2.91
CA LEU A 394 -6.29 16.05 -2.62
C LEU A 394 -7.18 17.06 -3.34
N LEU A 395 -6.85 18.36 -3.28
CA LEU A 395 -7.62 19.41 -3.93
C LEU A 395 -7.67 19.22 -5.44
N GLY A 396 -6.54 18.92 -6.07
CA GLY A 396 -6.50 18.64 -7.51
C GLY A 396 -7.41 17.48 -7.90
N GLN A 397 -7.46 16.42 -7.08
CA GLN A 397 -8.35 15.28 -7.32
C GLN A 397 -9.83 15.66 -7.20
N PHE A 398 -10.22 16.51 -6.24
CA PHE A 398 -11.60 16.96 -6.09
C PHE A 398 -12.02 17.95 -7.19
N LEU A 399 -11.09 18.80 -7.63
CA LEU A 399 -11.32 19.79 -8.68
C LEU A 399 -11.21 19.21 -10.09
N GLN A 400 -10.85 17.92 -10.23
CA GLN A 400 -10.57 17.25 -11.50
C GLN A 400 -9.53 18.01 -12.36
N LEU A 401 -8.55 18.65 -11.70
CA LEU A 401 -7.46 19.39 -12.32
C LEU A 401 -6.36 18.47 -12.85
#